data_AF-H0E952-F1
#
_entry.id   AF-H0E952-F1
#
_cell.length_a   1.000
_cell.length_b   1.000
_cell.length_c   1.000
_cell.angle_alpha   90.00
_cell.angle_beta   90.00
_cell.angle_gamma   90.00
#
_symmetry.space_group_name_H-M   'P 1'
#
loop_
_entity.id
_entity.type
_entity.pdbx_description
1 polymer ?
#
loop_
_entity_poly.entity_id
_entity_poly.type
_entity_poly.pdbx_seq_one_letter_code
_entity_poly.pdbx_strand_id
1 'polypeptide(L)'
;MAAAVLGAALAAAGPASPALASPVGACPTVGRTLARASNPTVRVYRTGASLRACVAPRGQRRVVRLLDTWSSSTKVAVASGSVAWTTRRTVGGLPVDAVTTEVVRTGRTWLRAEDAAPSPDSATPAAADRVLRVLTDGRATAWVTASGVVAAAVRRIDLSSTTLYGAGVPGTVPYRSDHTFFLRQAGPAHAAAVARRLRFALGGDGDECGGTVDHQLLVPGWDTRPPLIFVYASVPWEAKGPCG
;
A
#
# COMPACT_ATOMS: atom_id res chain seq x y z
N MET A 1 51.40 -26.91 -36.31
CA MET A 1 51.23 -25.44 -36.28
C MET A 1 50.05 -25.09 -37.18
N ALA A 2 48.91 -24.73 -36.61
CA ALA A 2 47.78 -24.14 -37.32
C ALA A 2 47.00 -23.29 -36.30
N ALA A 3 46.97 -21.98 -36.51
CA ALA A 3 46.29 -21.01 -35.65
C ALA A 3 44.91 -20.72 -36.23
N ALA A 4 43.86 -20.89 -35.43
CA ALA A 4 42.50 -20.48 -35.77
C ALA A 4 42.15 -19.22 -34.97
N VAL A 5 42.04 -18.10 -35.67
CA VAL A 5 41.62 -16.80 -35.13
C VAL A 5 40.08 -16.76 -35.19
N LEU A 6 39.42 -16.80 -34.04
CA LEU A 6 37.97 -16.58 -33.92
C LEU A 6 37.71 -15.08 -33.76
N GLY A 7 37.09 -14.50 -34.79
CA GLY A 7 36.74 -13.09 -34.86
C GLY A 7 35.61 -12.69 -33.90
N ALA A 8 35.82 -11.58 -33.22
CA ALA A 8 34.84 -10.93 -32.35
C ALA A 8 33.80 -10.16 -33.18
N ALA A 9 32.53 -10.54 -33.06
CA ALA A 9 31.41 -9.78 -33.60
C ALA A 9 31.02 -8.68 -32.60
N LEU A 10 31.38 -7.42 -32.90
CA LEU A 10 30.86 -6.24 -32.21
C LEU A 10 29.40 -6.03 -32.60
N ALA A 11 28.48 -6.40 -31.71
CA ALA A 11 27.08 -6.00 -31.82
C ALA A 11 26.95 -4.51 -31.48
N ALA A 12 26.59 -3.71 -32.48
CA ALA A 12 26.33 -2.29 -32.36
C ALA A 12 25.14 -2.03 -31.42
N ALA A 13 25.40 -1.38 -30.29
CA ALA A 13 24.36 -0.80 -29.44
C ALA A 13 23.77 0.43 -30.15
N GLY A 14 22.59 0.26 -30.74
CA GLY A 14 21.84 1.37 -31.32
C GLY A 14 21.41 2.40 -30.26
N PRO A 15 21.28 3.69 -30.64
CA PRO A 15 20.92 4.75 -29.72
C PRO A 15 19.52 4.53 -29.17
N ALA A 16 19.41 4.46 -27.84
CA ALA A 16 18.12 4.45 -27.13
C ALA A 16 17.34 5.72 -27.50
N SER A 17 16.17 5.56 -28.14
CA SER A 17 15.31 6.67 -28.49
C SER A 17 14.93 7.48 -27.24
N PRO A 18 14.94 8.82 -27.28
CA PRO A 18 14.51 9.64 -26.17
C PRO A 18 13.03 9.37 -25.90
N ALA A 19 12.70 8.97 -24.67
CA ALA A 19 11.32 8.79 -24.24
C ALA A 19 10.57 10.12 -24.41
N LEU A 20 9.62 10.17 -25.36
CA LEU A 20 8.75 11.32 -25.61
C LEU A 20 8.12 11.80 -24.31
N ALA A 21 8.42 13.05 -23.95
CA ALA A 21 7.85 13.74 -22.81
C ALA A 21 6.32 13.74 -22.93
N SER A 22 5.62 13.14 -21.96
CA SER A 22 4.16 13.12 -21.95
C SER A 22 3.59 14.55 -21.78
N PRO A 23 2.50 14.90 -22.51
CA PRO A 23 1.93 16.24 -22.49
C PRO A 23 1.38 16.63 -21.11
N VAL A 24 1.36 17.94 -20.84
CA VAL A 24 0.56 18.52 -19.73
C VAL A 24 -0.91 18.21 -20.02
N GLY A 25 -1.59 17.50 -19.12
CA GLY A 25 -2.97 17.08 -19.35
C GLY A 25 -3.48 16.08 -18.32
N ALA A 26 -4.78 15.77 -18.37
CA ALA A 26 -5.41 14.82 -17.46
C ALA A 26 -4.87 13.39 -17.62
N CYS A 27 -5.07 12.56 -16.60
CA CYS A 27 -4.72 11.15 -16.69
C CYS A 27 -5.53 10.45 -17.80
N PRO A 28 -4.90 9.56 -18.58
CA PRO A 28 -5.58 8.90 -19.69
C PRO A 28 -6.87 8.23 -19.26
N THR A 29 -7.90 8.36 -20.11
CA THR A 29 -9.19 7.69 -19.90
C THR A 29 -9.27 6.30 -20.53
N VAL A 30 -8.22 5.89 -21.23
CA VAL A 30 -8.11 4.58 -21.88
C VAL A 30 -8.13 3.44 -20.87
N GLY A 31 -8.77 2.33 -21.25
CA GLY A 31 -8.90 1.13 -20.43
C GLY A 31 -9.90 1.26 -19.27
N ARG A 32 -9.96 0.22 -18.44
CA ARG A 32 -10.88 0.16 -17.29
C ARG A 32 -10.21 0.74 -16.04
N THR A 33 -10.78 1.81 -15.49
CA THR A 33 -10.39 2.34 -14.18
C THR A 33 -10.66 1.33 -13.09
N LEU A 34 -9.68 1.09 -12.23
CA LEU A 34 -9.77 0.22 -11.07
C LEU A 34 -9.90 1.03 -9.77
N ALA A 35 -9.18 2.16 -9.68
CA ALA A 35 -9.23 3.06 -8.52
C ALA A 35 -8.90 4.50 -8.92
N ARG A 36 -9.38 5.47 -8.14
CA ARG A 36 -9.10 6.91 -8.33
C ARG A 36 -9.00 7.66 -6.99
N ALA A 37 -8.14 8.67 -6.95
CA ALA A 37 -8.06 9.66 -5.87
C ALA A 37 -7.99 11.07 -6.50
N SER A 38 -8.56 12.07 -5.84
CA SER A 38 -8.68 13.43 -6.40
C SER A 38 -7.61 14.41 -5.90
N ASN A 39 -6.89 14.09 -4.82
CA ASN A 39 -5.87 14.97 -4.26
C ASN A 39 -4.60 14.19 -3.81
N PRO A 40 -3.52 14.19 -4.61
CA PRO A 40 -3.48 14.61 -6.01
C PRO A 40 -4.36 13.71 -6.88
N THR A 41 -4.71 14.16 -8.09
CA THR A 41 -5.44 13.33 -9.07
C THR A 41 -4.58 12.13 -9.46
N VAL A 42 -4.95 10.94 -8.96
CA VAL A 42 -4.34 9.66 -9.31
C VAL A 42 -5.42 8.75 -9.89
N ARG A 43 -5.09 8.05 -10.97
CA ARG A 43 -5.94 7.04 -11.60
C ARG A 43 -5.15 5.77 -11.79
N VAL A 44 -5.69 4.65 -11.32
CA VAL A 44 -5.16 3.31 -11.58
C VAL A 44 -6.11 2.60 -12.53
N TYR A 45 -5.57 2.02 -13.59
CA TYR A 45 -6.36 1.41 -14.66
C TYR A 45 -5.63 0.21 -15.26
N ARG A 46 -6.37 -0.62 -15.99
CA ARG A 46 -5.80 -1.73 -16.76
C ARG A 46 -5.88 -1.50 -18.26
N THR A 47 -4.87 -1.99 -18.96
CA THR A 47 -4.84 -2.10 -20.43
C THR A 47 -4.35 -3.51 -20.76
N GLY A 48 -5.25 -4.37 -21.26
CA GLY A 48 -4.95 -5.79 -21.41
C GLY A 48 -4.56 -6.44 -20.07
N ALA A 49 -3.39 -7.08 -20.04
CA ALA A 49 -2.81 -7.70 -18.86
C ALA A 49 -1.90 -6.76 -18.05
N SER A 50 -1.86 -5.46 -18.35
CA SER A 50 -1.02 -4.50 -17.62
C SER A 50 -1.81 -3.66 -16.63
N LEU A 51 -1.30 -3.55 -15.40
CA LEU A 51 -1.73 -2.59 -14.39
C LEU A 51 -0.93 -1.29 -14.54
N ARG A 52 -1.60 -0.17 -14.68
CA ARG A 52 -0.98 1.15 -14.85
C ARG A 52 -1.53 2.15 -13.86
N ALA A 53 -0.69 3.07 -13.41
CA ALA A 53 -1.11 4.24 -12.66
C ALA A 53 -0.73 5.52 -13.38
N CYS A 54 -1.55 6.55 -13.21
CA CYS A 54 -1.24 7.89 -13.65
C CYS A 54 -1.47 8.87 -12.50
N VAL A 55 -0.59 9.86 -12.37
CA VAL A 55 -0.79 11.03 -11.52
C VAL A 55 -0.68 12.30 -12.35
N ALA A 56 -1.59 13.26 -12.13
CA ALA A 56 -1.57 14.56 -12.80
C ALA A 56 -1.70 15.67 -11.73
N PRO A 57 -0.57 16.10 -11.12
CA PRO A 57 -0.58 17.21 -10.18
C PRO A 57 -0.93 18.52 -10.91
N ARG A 58 -1.61 19.44 -10.23
CA ARG A 58 -2.00 20.74 -10.81
C ARG A 58 -0.77 21.51 -11.27
N GLY A 59 -0.78 22.00 -12.51
CA GLY A 59 0.32 22.76 -13.10
C GLY A 59 1.57 21.94 -13.45
N GLN A 60 1.54 20.61 -13.32
CA GLN A 60 2.67 19.74 -13.64
C GLN A 60 2.34 18.77 -14.78
N ARG A 61 3.38 18.22 -15.41
CA ARG A 61 3.21 17.14 -16.39
C ARG A 61 2.64 15.90 -15.70
N ARG A 62 1.71 15.22 -16.38
CA ARG A 62 1.23 13.93 -15.90
C ARG A 62 2.34 12.90 -15.98
N VAL A 63 2.36 11.98 -15.02
CA VAL A 63 3.26 10.83 -14.98
C VAL A 63 2.42 9.58 -15.11
N VAL A 64 2.74 8.72 -16.08
CA VAL A 64 2.13 7.41 -16.26
C VAL A 64 3.18 6.35 -15.95
N ARG A 65 2.80 5.33 -15.18
CA ARG A 65 3.66 4.21 -14.81
C ARG A 65 2.99 2.88 -15.11
N LEU A 66 3.79 1.95 -15.63
CA LEU A 66 3.48 0.53 -15.60
C LEU A 66 3.84 0.04 -14.19
N LEU A 67 2.86 -0.54 -13.49
CA LEU A 67 3.07 -1.05 -12.13
C LEU A 67 3.44 -2.53 -12.17
N ASP A 68 2.58 -3.33 -12.80
CA ASP A 68 2.71 -4.79 -12.79
C ASP A 68 1.80 -5.45 -13.84
N THR A 69 1.76 -6.77 -13.84
CA THR A 69 0.75 -7.57 -14.50
C THR A 69 -0.57 -7.50 -13.72
N TRP A 70 -1.66 -7.30 -14.44
CA TRP A 70 -3.01 -7.27 -13.90
C TRP A 70 -3.69 -8.63 -14.02
N SER A 71 -4.43 -9.01 -12.98
CA SER A 71 -5.38 -10.12 -13.00
C SER A 71 -6.71 -9.68 -12.38
N SER A 72 -7.78 -10.45 -12.60
CA SER A 72 -9.06 -10.22 -11.92
C SER A 72 -9.00 -10.33 -10.39
N SER A 73 -7.96 -10.97 -9.86
CA SER A 73 -7.76 -11.11 -8.41
C SER A 73 -6.92 -9.98 -7.78
N THR A 74 -6.25 -9.17 -8.60
CA THR A 74 -5.46 -8.01 -8.12
C THR A 74 -6.37 -7.03 -7.39
N LYS A 75 -6.06 -6.75 -6.13
CA LYS A 75 -6.67 -5.66 -5.36
C LYS A 75 -5.83 -4.41 -5.54
N VAL A 76 -6.48 -3.26 -5.55
CA VAL A 76 -5.84 -1.95 -5.78
C VAL A 76 -6.45 -0.92 -4.85
N ALA A 77 -5.61 -0.09 -4.24
CA ALA A 77 -6.00 1.10 -3.52
C ALA A 77 -5.11 2.29 -3.92
N VAL A 78 -5.63 3.49 -3.77
CA VAL A 78 -4.93 4.72 -4.16
C VAL A 78 -5.32 5.86 -3.22
N ALA A 79 -4.31 6.60 -2.75
CA ALA A 79 -4.48 7.82 -1.96
C ALA A 79 -3.18 8.61 -1.93
N SER A 80 -3.26 9.93 -1.76
CA SER A 80 -2.11 10.80 -1.48
C SER A 80 -0.92 10.63 -2.45
N GLY A 81 -1.19 10.33 -3.73
CA GLY A 81 -0.13 10.12 -4.74
C GLY A 81 0.50 8.73 -4.73
N SER A 82 0.05 7.83 -3.87
CA SER A 82 0.50 6.44 -3.75
C SER A 82 -0.54 5.46 -4.26
N VAL A 83 -0.05 4.33 -4.76
CA VAL A 83 -0.86 3.18 -5.20
C VAL A 83 -0.36 1.93 -4.46
N ALA A 84 -1.29 1.20 -3.87
CA ALA A 84 -1.07 -0.11 -3.29
C ALA A 84 -1.77 -1.17 -4.13
N TRP A 85 -1.12 -2.30 -4.40
CA TRP A 85 -1.72 -3.40 -5.15
C TRP A 85 -1.23 -4.75 -4.68
N THR A 86 -1.99 -5.80 -5.03
CA THR A 86 -1.62 -7.18 -4.72
C THR A 86 -1.12 -7.93 -5.93
N THR A 87 -0.15 -8.82 -5.71
CA THR A 87 0.32 -9.79 -6.72
C THR A 87 0.25 -11.19 -6.16
N ARG A 88 -0.03 -12.18 -7.02
CA ARG A 88 0.06 -13.58 -6.62
C ARG A 88 1.52 -14.00 -6.59
N ARG A 89 1.89 -14.75 -5.56
CA ARG A 89 3.20 -15.38 -5.37
C ARG A 89 3.00 -16.80 -4.87
N THR A 90 4.08 -17.55 -4.83
CA THR A 90 4.14 -18.88 -4.23
C THR A 90 5.24 -18.87 -3.18
N VAL A 91 4.92 -19.19 -1.94
CA VAL A 91 5.87 -19.30 -0.82
C VAL A 91 5.71 -20.70 -0.23
N GLY A 92 6.80 -21.46 -0.15
CA GLY A 92 6.74 -22.85 0.33
C GLY A 92 5.78 -23.76 -0.47
N GLY A 93 5.55 -23.47 -1.76
CA GLY A 93 4.60 -24.20 -2.61
C GLY A 93 3.14 -23.75 -2.48
N LEU A 94 2.82 -22.81 -1.59
CA LEU A 94 1.47 -22.33 -1.34
C LEU A 94 1.22 -20.97 -2.02
N PRO A 95 0.04 -20.76 -2.64
CA PRO A 95 -0.29 -19.49 -3.27
C PRO A 95 -0.64 -18.43 -2.23
N VAL A 96 0.18 -17.39 -2.16
CA VAL A 96 -0.02 -16.23 -1.28
C VAL A 96 -0.12 -14.95 -2.09
N ASP A 97 -0.80 -13.93 -1.57
CA ASP A 97 -0.73 -12.59 -2.15
C ASP A 97 0.39 -11.79 -1.49
N ALA A 98 1.21 -11.12 -2.29
CA ALA A 98 2.14 -10.08 -1.85
C ALA A 98 1.49 -8.70 -1.99
N VAL A 99 1.91 -7.73 -1.17
CA VAL A 99 1.43 -6.34 -1.20
C VAL A 99 2.57 -5.39 -1.53
N THR A 100 2.41 -4.61 -2.61
CA THR A 100 3.37 -3.59 -3.02
C THR A 100 2.73 -2.21 -2.90
N THR A 101 3.49 -1.21 -2.43
CA THR A 101 3.06 0.20 -2.50
C THR A 101 4.14 1.09 -3.10
N GLU A 102 3.73 1.94 -4.03
CA GLU A 102 4.60 2.85 -4.78
C GLU A 102 4.08 4.29 -4.75
N VAL A 103 4.98 5.26 -4.77
CA VAL A 103 4.66 6.66 -5.06
C VAL A 103 4.62 6.85 -6.58
N VAL A 104 3.43 7.07 -7.14
CA VAL A 104 3.21 7.11 -8.61
C VAL A 104 4.05 8.20 -9.29
N ARG A 105 4.29 9.33 -8.61
CA ARG A 105 5.09 10.42 -9.18
C ARG A 105 6.55 10.01 -9.40
N THR A 106 7.17 9.41 -8.39
CA THR A 106 8.62 9.12 -8.40
C THR A 106 8.96 7.71 -8.83
N GLY A 107 8.01 6.78 -8.82
CA GLY A 107 8.28 5.37 -9.06
C GLY A 107 8.89 4.65 -7.87
N ARG A 108 9.00 5.32 -6.73
CA ARG A 108 9.68 4.77 -5.56
C ARG A 108 8.74 3.82 -4.84
N THR A 109 9.06 2.53 -4.89
CA THR A 109 8.46 1.54 -4.01
C THR A 109 8.91 1.79 -2.57
N TRP A 110 7.98 1.81 -1.63
CA TRP A 110 8.30 1.93 -0.20
C TRP A 110 7.81 0.75 0.62
N LEU A 111 6.92 -0.09 0.07
CA LEU A 111 6.49 -1.34 0.66
C LEU A 111 6.61 -2.47 -0.35
N ARG A 112 7.22 -3.57 0.08
CA ARG A 112 7.15 -4.90 -0.54
C ARG A 112 6.95 -5.92 0.58
N ALA A 113 5.70 -6.26 0.87
CA ALA A 113 5.39 -7.39 1.75
C ALA A 113 5.25 -8.64 0.88
N GLU A 114 6.17 -9.59 1.04
CA GLU A 114 6.20 -10.83 0.24
C GLU A 114 5.09 -11.80 0.66
N ASP A 115 4.65 -11.70 1.91
CA ASP A 115 3.50 -12.42 2.47
C ASP A 115 2.51 -11.42 3.09
N ALA A 116 1.25 -11.49 2.67
CA ALA A 116 0.16 -10.68 3.22
C ALA A 116 -0.37 -11.19 4.56
N ALA A 117 -0.01 -12.39 5.02
CA ALA A 117 -0.46 -12.94 6.29
C ALA A 117 0.69 -13.01 7.30
N PRO A 118 1.18 -11.85 7.83
CA PRO A 118 2.24 -11.88 8.83
C PRO A 118 1.76 -12.67 10.05
N SER A 119 2.51 -13.71 10.44
CA SER A 119 2.27 -14.50 11.63
C SER A 119 3.20 -14.05 12.76
N PRO A 120 2.69 -13.88 13.99
CA PRO A 120 3.55 -13.65 15.17
C PRO A 120 4.37 -14.88 15.54
N ASP A 121 3.99 -16.05 15.06
CA ASP A 121 4.68 -17.32 15.28
C ASP A 121 5.35 -17.79 13.98
N SER A 122 6.68 -17.86 13.99
CA SER A 122 7.48 -18.37 12.87
C SER A 122 7.29 -19.87 12.63
N ALA A 123 6.75 -20.61 13.61
CA ALA A 123 6.41 -22.03 13.47
C ALA A 123 5.05 -22.24 12.79
N THR A 124 4.23 -21.19 12.66
CA THR A 124 2.99 -21.24 11.87
C THR A 124 3.34 -20.99 10.39
N PRO A 125 3.31 -22.01 9.52
CA PRO A 125 3.71 -21.85 8.13
C PRO A 125 2.79 -20.86 7.40
N ALA A 126 3.34 -20.21 6.37
CA ALA A 126 2.55 -19.38 5.46
C ALA A 126 1.39 -20.21 4.91
N ALA A 127 0.16 -19.83 5.23
CA ALA A 127 -1.03 -20.47 4.66
C ALA A 127 -1.32 -19.85 3.29
N ALA A 128 -1.97 -20.60 2.40
CA ALA A 128 -2.49 -20.02 1.17
C ALA A 128 -3.48 -18.90 1.54
N ASP A 129 -3.07 -17.64 1.38
CA ASP A 129 -3.87 -16.52 1.84
C ASP A 129 -3.97 -15.41 0.81
N ARG A 130 -5.20 -14.92 0.66
CA ARG A 130 -5.60 -14.01 -0.40
C ARG A 130 -6.03 -12.70 0.20
N VAL A 131 -5.57 -11.59 -0.36
CA VAL A 131 -6.02 -10.28 0.12
C VAL A 131 -7.44 -10.02 -0.38
N LEU A 132 -8.37 -9.85 0.56
CA LEU A 132 -9.75 -9.45 0.27
C LEU A 132 -9.84 -7.95 0.00
N ARG A 133 -9.11 -7.14 0.78
CA ARG A 133 -9.05 -5.69 0.63
C ARG A 133 -7.67 -5.16 0.97
N VAL A 134 -7.22 -4.19 0.18
CA VAL A 134 -6.08 -3.32 0.48
C VAL A 134 -6.56 -1.87 0.54
N LEU A 135 -5.92 -1.06 1.37
CA LEU A 135 -6.12 0.37 1.54
C LEU A 135 -4.75 1.04 1.63
N THR A 136 -4.65 2.30 1.22
CA THR A 136 -3.49 3.15 1.52
C THR A 136 -3.96 4.59 1.75
N ASP A 137 -3.24 5.35 2.58
CA ASP A 137 -3.40 6.81 2.75
C ASP A 137 -2.11 7.58 2.33
N GLY A 138 -1.10 6.88 1.82
CA GLY A 138 0.23 7.40 1.45
C GLY A 138 1.27 7.39 2.57
N ARG A 139 0.86 7.24 3.83
CA ARG A 139 1.73 7.04 5.01
C ARG A 139 1.72 5.59 5.48
N ALA A 140 0.58 4.92 5.34
CA ALA A 140 0.40 3.51 5.62
C ALA A 140 -0.33 2.80 4.48
N THR A 141 -0.17 1.48 4.45
CA THR A 141 -0.93 0.55 3.60
C THR A 141 -1.46 -0.54 4.51
N ALA A 142 -2.78 -0.75 4.52
CA ALA A 142 -3.44 -1.73 5.36
C ALA A 142 -4.19 -2.74 4.51
N TRP A 143 -4.31 -3.97 4.98
CA TRP A 143 -5.02 -5.02 4.24
C TRP A 143 -5.65 -6.05 5.17
N VAL A 144 -6.63 -6.76 4.60
CA VAL A 144 -7.31 -7.89 5.24
C VAL A 144 -7.25 -9.07 4.29
N THR A 145 -6.80 -10.20 4.82
CA THR A 145 -6.70 -11.45 4.07
C THR A 145 -7.97 -12.30 4.19
N ALA A 146 -8.06 -13.39 3.43
CA ALA A 146 -9.20 -14.29 3.41
C ALA A 146 -9.28 -15.16 4.67
N SER A 147 -8.12 -15.44 5.29
CA SER A 147 -8.05 -16.06 6.61
C SER A 147 -8.45 -15.11 7.75
N GLY A 148 -8.63 -13.81 7.45
CA GLY A 148 -9.01 -12.79 8.41
C GLY A 148 -7.83 -12.15 9.15
N VAL A 149 -6.60 -12.28 8.66
CA VAL A 149 -5.46 -11.50 9.16
C VAL A 149 -5.62 -10.04 8.77
N VAL A 150 -5.50 -9.15 9.74
CA VAL A 150 -5.50 -7.69 9.58
C VAL A 150 -4.09 -7.18 9.83
N ALA A 151 -3.49 -6.58 8.82
CA ALA A 151 -2.14 -6.06 8.91
C ALA A 151 -2.06 -4.64 8.33
N ALA A 152 -1.04 -3.90 8.77
CA ALA A 152 -0.73 -2.58 8.24
C ALA A 152 0.77 -2.40 8.16
N ALA A 153 1.25 -1.79 7.08
CA ALA A 153 2.62 -1.35 6.95
C ALA A 153 2.71 0.18 6.97
N VAL A 154 3.68 0.71 7.71
CA VAL A 154 3.85 2.16 7.93
C VAL A 154 5.17 2.61 7.30
N ARG A 155 5.10 3.58 6.39
CA ARG A 155 6.24 4.05 5.58
C ARG A 155 7.38 4.65 6.40
N ARG A 156 7.06 5.29 7.53
CA ARG A 156 8.01 5.82 8.50
C ARG A 156 7.43 5.54 9.87
N ILE A 157 8.10 4.70 10.65
CA ILE A 157 7.65 4.35 11.99
C ILE A 157 8.11 5.46 12.92
N ASP A 158 7.16 6.12 13.55
CA ASP A 158 7.40 6.92 14.75
C ASP A 158 6.98 6.06 15.95
N LEU A 159 7.96 5.49 16.66
CA LEU A 159 7.69 4.55 17.75
C LEU A 159 6.99 5.21 18.94
N SER A 160 7.20 6.51 19.14
CA SER A 160 6.56 7.24 20.25
C SER A 160 5.06 7.44 20.01
N SER A 161 4.67 7.56 18.73
CA SER A 161 3.28 7.74 18.32
C SER A 161 2.58 6.41 17.94
N THR A 162 3.35 5.38 17.54
CA THR A 162 2.79 4.09 17.07
C THR A 162 2.20 3.29 18.23
N THR A 163 0.88 3.30 18.36
CA THR A 163 0.16 2.75 19.52
C THR A 163 -1.09 2.00 19.09
N LEU A 164 -1.46 0.97 19.84
CA LEU A 164 -2.64 0.15 19.60
C LEU A 164 -3.65 0.30 20.76
N TYR A 165 -4.84 0.80 20.47
CA TYR A 165 -5.89 1.02 21.45
C TYR A 165 -7.07 0.06 21.25
N GLY A 166 -7.57 -0.52 22.34
CA GLY A 166 -8.76 -1.37 22.37
C GLY A 166 -8.92 -2.03 23.73
N ALA A 167 -10.14 -2.46 24.07
CA ALA A 167 -10.37 -3.12 25.36
C ALA A 167 -9.57 -4.44 25.42
N GLY A 168 -8.77 -4.61 26.48
CA GLY A 168 -7.91 -5.77 26.68
C GLY A 168 -6.70 -5.84 25.74
N VAL A 169 -6.33 -4.75 25.06
CA VAL A 169 -5.19 -4.70 24.15
C VAL A 169 -4.05 -3.94 24.83
N PRO A 170 -2.80 -4.45 24.84
CA PRO A 170 -1.66 -3.68 25.33
C PRO A 170 -1.48 -2.44 24.45
N GLY A 171 -1.17 -1.29 25.06
CA GLY A 171 -0.91 -0.05 24.31
C GLY A 171 0.19 -0.21 23.24
N THR A 172 1.09 -1.19 23.40
CA THR A 172 2.11 -1.55 22.42
C THR A 172 1.61 -2.59 21.41
N VAL A 173 1.94 -2.41 20.13
CA VAL A 173 1.59 -3.36 19.06
C VAL A 173 2.24 -4.73 19.33
N PRO A 174 1.48 -5.84 19.34
CA PRO A 174 1.97 -7.13 19.83
C PRO A 174 3.00 -7.80 18.91
N TYR A 175 2.99 -7.50 17.60
CA TYR A 175 3.98 -8.04 16.67
C TYR A 175 4.24 -7.10 15.50
N ARG A 176 5.52 -6.98 15.13
CA ARG A 176 5.97 -6.30 13.92
C ARG A 176 7.11 -7.07 13.26
N SER A 177 7.14 -7.02 11.93
CA SER A 177 8.28 -7.39 11.11
C SER A 177 8.61 -6.21 10.21
N ASP A 178 9.78 -5.62 10.41
CA ASP A 178 10.21 -4.35 9.83
C ASP A 178 9.15 -3.23 9.98
N HIS A 179 8.55 -2.84 8.86
CA HIS A 179 7.53 -1.80 8.75
C HIS A 179 6.11 -2.34 8.80
N THR A 180 5.92 -3.66 8.88
CA THR A 180 4.64 -4.35 8.84
C THR A 180 4.22 -4.80 10.23
N PHE A 181 3.00 -4.46 10.61
CA PHE A 181 2.40 -4.74 11.89
C PHE A 181 1.27 -5.75 11.71
N PHE A 182 1.28 -6.80 12.52
CA PHE A 182 0.11 -7.64 12.72
C PHE A 182 -0.78 -6.96 13.76
N LEU A 183 -2.02 -6.66 13.37
CA LEU A 183 -2.94 -5.94 14.25
C LEU A 183 -3.95 -6.88 14.90
N ARG A 184 -4.44 -7.86 14.13
CA ARG A 184 -5.45 -8.81 14.60
C ARG A 184 -5.66 -9.98 13.65
N GLN A 185 -6.26 -11.03 14.19
CA GLN A 185 -6.83 -12.13 13.41
C GLN A 185 -8.32 -12.27 13.74
N ALA A 186 -9.16 -12.10 12.72
CA ALA A 186 -10.60 -12.24 12.80
C ALA A 186 -11.09 -13.65 12.47
N GLY A 187 -10.29 -14.43 11.75
CA GLY A 187 -10.70 -15.72 11.22
C GLY A 187 -11.50 -15.59 9.90
N PRO A 188 -11.59 -16.67 9.11
CA PRO A 188 -12.21 -16.63 7.78
C PRO A 188 -13.68 -16.20 7.80
N ALA A 189 -14.43 -16.62 8.83
CA ALA A 189 -15.86 -16.31 8.97
C ALA A 189 -16.16 -14.80 9.05
N HIS A 190 -15.22 -14.01 9.59
CA HIS A 190 -15.38 -12.56 9.79
C HIS A 190 -14.57 -11.72 8.81
N ALA A 191 -13.67 -12.34 8.03
CA ALA A 191 -12.73 -11.67 7.13
C ALA A 191 -13.42 -10.68 6.18
N ALA A 192 -14.53 -11.09 5.53
CA ALA A 192 -15.26 -10.23 4.60
C ALA A 192 -15.97 -9.05 5.30
N ALA A 193 -16.46 -9.24 6.54
CA ALA A 193 -17.07 -8.16 7.32
C ALA A 193 -16.02 -7.13 7.77
N VAL A 194 -14.88 -7.61 8.27
CA VAL A 194 -13.75 -6.78 8.67
C VAL A 194 -13.19 -6.02 7.48
N ALA A 195 -12.94 -6.71 6.36
CA ALA A 195 -12.49 -6.09 5.12
C ALA A 195 -13.41 -4.94 4.69
N ARG A 196 -14.74 -5.11 4.72
CA ARG A 196 -15.69 -4.05 4.30
C ARG A 196 -15.66 -2.80 5.18
N ARG A 197 -15.37 -2.94 6.48
CA ARG A 197 -15.43 -1.83 7.44
C ARG A 197 -14.07 -1.25 7.83
N LEU A 198 -12.97 -1.91 7.49
CA LEU A 198 -11.61 -1.37 7.65
C LEU A 198 -11.51 -0.01 6.96
N ARG A 199 -10.96 0.99 7.66
CA ARG A 199 -10.78 2.35 7.12
C ARG A 199 -9.68 3.10 7.85
N PHE A 200 -9.02 4.00 7.12
CA PHE A 200 -8.22 5.06 7.74
C PHE A 200 -9.14 6.14 8.30
N ALA A 201 -8.68 6.79 9.37
CA ALA A 201 -9.33 7.92 10.01
C ALA A 201 -8.27 8.92 10.49
N LEU A 202 -8.73 10.12 10.81
CA LEU A 202 -7.95 11.11 11.56
C LEU A 202 -8.59 11.24 12.94
N GLY A 203 -7.75 11.32 13.97
CA GLY A 203 -8.14 11.67 15.33
C GLY A 203 -7.12 12.64 15.92
N GLY A 204 -6.93 12.57 17.23
CA GLY A 204 -6.07 13.49 17.97
C GLY A 204 -6.85 14.66 18.57
N ASP A 205 -6.18 15.38 19.46
CA ASP A 205 -6.74 16.52 20.15
C ASP A 205 -6.16 17.79 19.51
N GLY A 206 -7.03 18.58 18.90
CA GLY A 206 -6.68 19.87 18.32
C GLY A 206 -7.72 20.91 18.63
N ASP A 207 -7.26 22.10 19.01
CA ASP A 207 -8.07 23.30 19.15
C ASP A 207 -7.61 24.38 18.16
N GLU A 208 -8.16 25.58 18.28
CA GLU A 208 -7.83 26.73 17.45
C GLU A 208 -6.39 27.26 17.67
N CYS A 209 -5.73 26.84 18.75
CA CYS A 209 -4.41 27.26 19.18
C CYS A 209 -3.31 26.23 18.87
N GLY A 210 -3.66 25.00 18.53
CA GLY A 210 -2.71 23.95 18.17
C GLY A 210 -3.22 22.55 18.50
N GLY A 211 -2.30 21.59 18.55
CA GLY A 211 -2.61 20.21 18.92
C GLY A 211 -1.98 19.20 17.97
N THR A 212 -2.51 17.99 17.97
CA THR A 212 -2.01 16.87 17.16
C THR A 212 -3.10 16.28 16.29
N VAL A 213 -2.72 15.91 15.06
CA VAL A 213 -3.52 15.05 14.20
C VAL A 213 -2.92 13.66 14.23
N ASP A 214 -3.71 12.73 14.74
CA ASP A 214 -3.38 11.32 14.73
C ASP A 214 -3.87 10.69 13.44
N HIS A 215 -2.98 10.04 12.72
CA HIS A 215 -3.30 9.15 11.62
C HIS A 215 -3.61 7.77 12.18
N GLN A 216 -4.84 7.32 11.96
CA GLN A 216 -5.39 6.14 12.59
C GLN A 216 -5.91 5.14 11.56
N LEU A 217 -5.76 3.85 11.87
CA LEU A 217 -6.45 2.77 11.18
C LEU A 217 -7.47 2.17 12.13
N LEU A 218 -8.74 2.23 11.73
CA LEU A 218 -9.85 1.68 12.49
C LEU A 218 -10.12 0.25 12.03
N VAL A 219 -9.84 -0.70 12.93
CA VAL A 219 -10.17 -2.12 12.76
C VAL A 219 -11.53 -2.38 13.41
N PRO A 220 -12.57 -2.76 12.64
CA PRO A 220 -13.90 -2.97 13.17
C PRO A 220 -13.93 -4.14 14.16
N GLY A 221 -14.84 -4.07 15.14
CA GLY A 221 -15.19 -5.21 15.98
C GLY A 221 -16.04 -6.25 15.23
N TRP A 222 -16.13 -7.46 15.78
CA TRP A 222 -16.96 -8.55 15.29
C TRP A 222 -17.39 -9.42 16.47
N ASP A 223 -18.60 -9.97 16.42
CA ASP A 223 -19.25 -10.69 17.53
C ASP A 223 -19.11 -9.92 18.85
N THR A 224 -18.47 -10.53 19.86
CA THR A 224 -18.17 -9.91 21.16
C THR A 224 -16.84 -9.17 21.19
N ARG A 225 -16.04 -9.20 20.11
CA ARG A 225 -14.76 -8.50 20.05
C ARG A 225 -14.95 -7.02 19.73
N PRO A 226 -14.47 -6.12 20.60
CA PRO A 226 -14.61 -4.67 20.40
C PRO A 226 -13.75 -4.17 19.24
N PRO A 227 -14.05 -2.99 18.67
CA PRO A 227 -13.18 -2.35 17.69
C PRO A 227 -11.80 -2.03 18.26
N LEU A 228 -10.84 -1.82 17.36
CA LEU A 228 -9.46 -1.48 17.68
C LEU A 228 -9.01 -0.28 16.84
N ILE A 229 -8.22 0.60 17.43
CA ILE A 229 -7.63 1.76 16.78
C ILE A 229 -6.12 1.58 16.77
N PHE A 230 -5.52 1.66 15.59
CA PHE A 230 -4.07 1.67 15.42
C PHE A 230 -3.62 3.06 15.02
N VAL A 231 -2.99 3.79 15.94
CA VAL A 231 -2.35 5.08 15.66
C VAL A 231 -0.95 4.79 15.12
N TYR A 232 -0.63 5.33 13.94
CA TYR A 232 0.65 5.05 13.27
C TYR A 232 1.48 6.30 12.92
N ALA A 233 0.92 7.48 13.12
CA ALA A 233 1.65 8.74 13.07
C ALA A 233 0.84 9.81 13.80
N SER A 234 1.51 10.66 14.55
CA SER A 234 0.94 11.89 15.10
C SER A 234 1.74 13.05 14.54
N VAL A 235 1.06 14.07 14.00
CA VAL A 235 1.70 15.26 13.45
C VAL A 235 1.14 16.50 14.12
N PRO A 236 1.95 17.53 14.39
CA PRO A 236 1.43 18.80 14.88
C PRO A 236 0.38 19.36 13.92
N TRP A 237 -0.72 19.85 14.47
CA TRP A 237 -1.69 20.64 13.72
C TRP A 237 -1.09 22.03 13.47
N GLU A 238 -0.87 22.39 12.22
CA GLU A 238 -0.51 23.75 11.86
C GLU A 238 -1.75 24.64 12.00
N ALA A 239 -1.77 25.47 13.05
CA ALA A 239 -2.81 26.46 13.25
C ALA A 239 -2.92 27.38 12.02
N LYS A 240 -4.13 27.52 11.49
CA LYS A 240 -4.45 28.50 10.45
C LYS A 240 -5.34 29.58 11.08
N GLY A 241 -4.75 30.51 11.81
CA GLY A 241 -5.49 31.53 12.56
C GLY A 241 -4.62 32.46 13.41
N PRO A 242 -5.22 33.39 14.18
CA PRO A 242 -4.54 34.48 14.90
C PRO A 242 -3.70 34.01 16.11
N CYS A 243 -3.54 32.71 16.29
CA CYS A 243 -2.69 32.11 17.32
C CYS A 243 -1.21 32.06 16.91
N GLY A 244 -0.86 32.67 15.76
CA GLY A 244 0.50 32.85 15.25
C GLY A 244 0.65 34.15 14.46
#